data_AF-A0AAJ6H1A4-F1
#
_entry.id   AF-A0AAJ6H1A4-F1
#
_cell.length_a   1.000
_cell.length_b   1.000
_cell.length_c   1.000
_cell.angle_alpha   90.00
_cell.angle_beta   90.00
_cell.angle_gamma   90.00
#
_symmetry.space_group_name_H-M   'P 1'
#
loop_
_entity.id
_entity.type
_entity.pdbx_description
1 polymer ?
#
loop_
_entity_poly.entity_id
_entity_poly.type
_entity_poly.pdbx_seq_one_letter_code
_entity_poly.pdbx_strand_id
1 'polypeptide(L)' 'MDFYLKQNNAAQEGKGIGADKVGRYVLFWSAITRNGVGYCAEQLGWGEFALVPEPYTRLLDELAGV' A
#
# COMPACT_ATOMS: atom_id res chain seq x y z
N MET A 1 -4.90 15.73 -6.86
CA MET A 1 -4.92 15.45 -5.40
C MET A 1 -4.81 13.97 -5.30
N ASP A 2 -3.74 13.51 -4.69
CA ASP A 2 -3.34 12.12 -4.78
C ASP A 2 -3.69 11.45 -3.45
N PHE A 3 -4.24 10.24 -3.53
CA PHE A 3 -4.49 9.44 -2.35
C PHE A 3 -3.20 8.68 -2.01
N TYR A 4 -2.78 8.77 -0.75
CA TYR A 4 -1.58 8.08 -0.28
C TYR A 4 -1.87 7.21 0.94
N LEU A 5 -1.14 6.09 0.98
CA LEU A 5 -0.96 5.29 2.18
C LEU A 5 0.20 5.88 2.98
N LYS A 6 -0.09 6.65 4.03
CA LYS A 6 0.96 7.31 4.82
C LYS A 6 1.45 6.36 5.90
N GLN A 7 2.72 5.94 5.81
CA GLN A 7 3.35 5.06 6.79
C GLN A 7 4.77 5.43 7.20
N ASN A 8 5.17 4.98 8.40
CA ASN A 8 6.56 5.10 8.85
C ASN A 8 7.48 4.23 7.97
N ASN A 9 8.64 4.76 7.61
CA ASN A 9 9.62 4.09 6.76
C ASN A 9 10.04 2.71 7.31
N ALA A 10 10.30 2.60 8.62
CA ALA A 10 10.68 1.33 9.25
C ALA A 10 9.60 0.25 9.12
N ALA A 11 8.32 0.63 9.17
CA ALA A 11 7.20 -0.31 9.01
C ALA A 11 7.08 -0.81 7.56
N GLN A 12 7.33 0.07 6.58
CA GLN A 12 7.34 -0.29 5.15
C GLN A 12 8.53 -1.20 4.82
N GLU A 13 9.73 -0.83 5.27
CA GLU A 13 10.96 -1.62 5.10
C GLU A 13 10.84 -3.00 5.74
N GLY A 14 10.28 -3.08 6.95
CA GLY A 14 10.04 -4.35 7.64
C GLY A 14 9.08 -5.29 6.88
N LYS A 15 8.23 -4.74 6.00
CA LYS A 15 7.33 -5.50 5.11
C LYS A 15 7.92 -5.73 3.72
N GLY A 16 9.16 -5.33 3.49
CA GLY A 16 9.86 -5.46 2.22
C GLY A 16 9.32 -4.54 1.11
N ILE A 17 8.66 -3.44 1.48
CA ILE A 17 8.16 -2.44 0.52
C ILE A 17 9.26 -1.40 0.29
N GLY A 18 9.97 -1.55 -0.83
CA GLY A 18 11.09 -0.68 -1.22
C GLY A 18 11.07 -0.33 -2.71
N ALA A 19 12.08 0.41 -3.16
CA ALA A 19 12.21 0.84 -4.56
C ALA A 19 12.28 -0.32 -5.57
N ASP A 20 12.77 -1.49 -5.15
CA ASP A 20 12.81 -2.71 -5.95
C ASP A 20 11.43 -3.36 -6.14
N LYS A 21 10.40 -2.86 -5.46
CA LYS A 21 9.01 -3.34 -5.55
C LYS A 21 8.08 -2.37 -6.32
N VAL A 22 8.61 -1.39 -7.03
CA VAL A 22 7.79 -0.53 -7.91
C VAL A 22 7.04 -1.40 -8.92
N GLY A 23 5.73 -1.18 -9.06
CA GLY A 23 4.83 -2.00 -9.89
C GLY A 23 4.19 -3.18 -9.13
N ARG A 24 4.56 -3.41 -7.86
CA ARG A 24 3.91 -4.42 -7.01
C ARG A 24 2.70 -3.86 -6.29
N TYR A 25 1.81 -4.77 -5.91
CA TYR A 25 0.55 -4.45 -5.26
C TYR A 25 0.67 -4.47 -3.73
N VAL A 26 0.01 -3.51 -3.08
CA VAL A 26 -0.17 -3.47 -1.63
C VAL A 26 -1.66 -3.65 -1.33
N LEU A 27 -1.98 -4.63 -0.48
CA LEU A 27 -3.31 -4.75 0.11
C LEU A 27 -3.30 -3.99 1.43
N PHE A 28 -4.33 -3.18 1.68
CA PHE A 28 -4.50 -2.48 2.94
C PHE A 28 -5.98 -2.31 3.30
N TRP A 29 -6.27 -2.05 4.57
CA TRP A 29 -7.58 -1.60 5.04
C TRP A 29 -7.41 -0.55 6.13
N SER A 30 -8.21 0.51 6.09
CA SER A 30 -8.20 1.57 7.09
C SER A 30 -9.45 2.44 6.99
N ALA A 31 -9.77 3.15 8.06
CA ALA A 31 -10.70 4.26 7.97
C ALA A 31 -10.04 5.41 7.18
N ILE A 32 -10.81 6.05 6.29
CA ILE A 32 -10.31 7.20 5.53
C ILE A 32 -10.20 8.40 6.46
N THR A 33 -9.02 9.01 6.48
CA THR A 33 -8.69 10.21 7.25
C THR A 33 -8.40 11.38 6.31
N ARG A 34 -8.22 12.56 6.88
CA ARG A 34 -7.87 13.78 6.14
C ARG A 34 -6.54 14.32 6.65
N ASN A 35 -5.60 14.58 5.76
CA ASN A 35 -4.29 15.14 6.10
C ASN A 35 -4.01 16.39 5.25
N GLY A 36 -4.00 17.55 5.90
CA GLY A 36 -3.94 18.84 5.23
C GLY A 36 -5.13 19.03 4.29
N VAL A 37 -4.84 19.01 2.98
CA VAL A 37 -5.83 19.32 1.94
C VAL A 37 -6.52 18.07 1.38
N GLY A 38 -5.96 16.86 1.55
CA GLY A 38 -6.41 15.63 0.89
C GLY A 38 -6.84 14.50 1.83
N TYR A 39 -7.22 13.36 1.23
CA TYR A 39 -7.61 12.13 1.95
C TYR A 39 -6.46 11.12 1.97
N CYS A 40 -6.35 10.37 3.06
CA CYS A 40 -5.35 9.32 3.20
C CYS A 40 -5.80 8.22 4.15
N ALA A 41 -5.10 7.08 4.10
CA ALA A 41 -5.05 6.12 5.20
C ALA A 41 -3.72 6.33 5.94
N GLU A 42 -3.77 6.57 7.25
CA GLU A 42 -2.61 6.83 8.09
C GLU A 42 -2.62 5.96 9.35
N GLN A 43 -1.46 5.84 10.01
CA GLN A 43 -1.30 5.09 11.27
C GLN A 43 -1.69 3.60 11.24
N LEU A 44 -1.72 2.99 10.05
CA LEU A 44 -1.85 1.53 9.88
C LEU A 44 -0.89 0.76 10.80
N GLY A 45 -1.47 -0.16 11.56
CA GLY A 45 -0.73 -1.15 12.32
C GLY A 45 -0.10 -2.22 11.41
N TRP A 46 0.72 -3.08 12.01
CA TRP A 46 1.42 -4.14 11.29
C TRP A 46 0.48 -5.11 10.57
N GLY A 47 -0.74 -5.32 11.06
CA GLY A 47 -1.70 -6.19 10.41
C GLY A 47 -2.35 -5.57 9.18
N GLU A 48 -2.44 -4.24 9.08
CA GLU A 48 -3.44 -3.55 8.26
C GLU A 48 -2.99 -3.25 6.83
N PHE A 49 -1.76 -3.63 6.49
CA PHE A 49 -1.25 -3.56 5.14
C PHE A 49 -0.13 -4.58 4.91
N ALA A 50 0.02 -5.05 3.67
CA ALA A 50 1.11 -5.92 3.28
C ALA A 50 1.36 -5.87 1.76
N LEU A 51 2.60 -6.15 1.37
CA LEU A 51 2.93 -6.44 -0.02
C LEU A 51 2.24 -7.75 -0.43
N VAL A 52 1.53 -7.73 -1.55
CA VAL A 52 0.90 -8.94 -2.07
C VAL A 52 1.98 -9.90 -2.57
N PRO A 53 1.89 -11.20 -2.24
CA PRO A 53 2.83 -12.20 -2.74
C PRO A 53 2.88 -12.22 -4.26
N GLU A 54 4.09 -12.45 -4.79
CA GLU A 54 4.38 -12.36 -6.22
C GLU A 54 3.54 -13.25 -7.13
N PRO A 55 3.17 -14.49 -6.74
CA PRO A 55 2.34 -15.36 -7.58
C PRO A 55 0.98 -14.76 -7.96
N TYR A 56 0.47 -13.80 -7.19
CA TYR A 56 -0.80 -13.14 -7.46
C TYR A 56 -0.70 -11.93 -8.38
N THR A 57 0.51 -11.50 -8.75
CA THR A 57 0.73 -10.28 -9.56
C THR A 57 -0.04 -10.36 -10.87
N ARG A 58 0.11 -11.47 -11.61
CA ARG A 58 -0.59 -11.69 -12.88
C ARG A 58 -2.11 -11.59 -12.74
N LEU A 59 -2.68 -12.22 -11.71
CA LEU A 59 -4.11 -12.19 -11.46
C LEU A 59 -4.58 -10.75 -11.19
N LEU A 60 -3.79 -9.98 -10.45
CA LEU A 60 -4.12 -8.58 -10.15
C LEU A 60 -3.97 -7.67 -11.35
N ASP A 61 -2.97 -7.90 -12.21
CA ASP A 61 -2.80 -7.18 -13.49
C ASP A 61 -4.05 -7.37 -14.37
N GLU A 62 -4.46 -8.64 -14.56
CA GLU A 62 -5.65 -9.00 -15.34
C GLU A 62 -6.94 -8.35 -14.79
N LEU A 63 -7.08 -8.26 -13.45
CA LEU A 63 -8.23 -7.61 -12.80
C LEU A 63 -8.18 -6.08 -12.86
N ALA A 64 -6.99 -5.49 -12.78
CA ALA A 64 -6.79 -4.05 -12.84
C ALA A 64 -6.84 -3.50 -14.28
N GLY A 65 -6.78 -4.38 -15.29
CA GLY A 65 -6.80 -3.99 -16.69
C GLY A 65 -5.51 -3.31 -17.15
N VAL A 66 -4.38 -3.66 -16.52
CA VAL A 66 -3.02 -3.18 -16.83
C VAL A 66 -2.16 -4.29 -17.42
#